data_AF-A0ABD2TQR7-F1
#
_entry.id   AF-A0ABD2TQR7-F1
#
_cell.length_a   1.000
_cell.length_b   1.000
_cell.length_c   1.000
_cell.angle_alpha   90.00
_cell.angle_beta   90.00
_cell.angle_gamma   90.00
#
_symmetry.space_group_name_H-M   'P 1'
#
loop_
_entity.id
_entity.type
_entity.pdbx_description
1 polymer ?
#
loop_
_entity_poly.entity_id
_entity_poly.type
_entity_poly.pdbx_seq_one_letter_code
_entity_poly.pdbx_strand_id
1 'polypeptide(L)'
;MAFFGGNQDGLMRHPRDSQAWKTFDLLHPEFAADLRNVRLGLASDGFNPFGAMSTTYSIWTVILIPYNRPPWECMNQSSFILSMIILGKKKAGNDIDVYLQPLIQELSELWYDGVQTFDSSKKETFKMRAALMWTISDFPRLGNLSG
;
A
#
# COMPACT_ATOMS: atom_id res chain seq x y z
N MET A 1 20.10 4.54 -2.02
CA MET A 1 20.51 5.41 -0.88
C MET A 1 19.28 5.58 0.01
N ALA A 2 19.22 4.85 1.12
CA ALA A 2 18.12 5.00 2.08
C ALA A 2 18.43 6.19 3.00
N PHE A 3 17.48 7.08 3.22
CA PHE A 3 17.66 8.22 4.13
C PHE A 3 17.57 7.74 5.58
N PHE A 4 18.70 7.77 6.29
CA PHE A 4 18.91 7.26 7.64
C PHE A 4 18.81 8.36 8.71
N GLY A 5 17.70 9.09 8.77
CA GLY A 5 17.49 10.09 9.82
C GLY A 5 16.07 10.02 10.34
N GLY A 6 15.89 9.53 11.57
CA GLY A 6 14.64 9.72 12.29
C GLY A 6 14.47 11.20 12.63
N ASN A 7 13.31 11.77 12.36
CA ASN A 7 13.06 13.17 12.64
C ASN A 7 12.98 13.41 14.17
N GLN A 8 13.93 14.16 14.74
CA GLN A 8 14.03 14.42 16.19
C GLN A 8 13.19 15.61 16.67
N ASP A 9 12.63 16.40 15.75
CA ASP A 9 11.83 17.59 16.04
C ASP A 9 10.35 17.29 16.36
N GLY A 10 9.95 16.01 16.32
CA GLY A 10 8.58 15.57 16.55
C GLY A 10 7.61 15.85 15.38
N LEU A 11 8.08 16.40 14.26
CA LEU A 11 7.26 16.67 13.08
C LEU A 11 7.17 15.44 12.19
N MET A 12 5.96 15.09 11.74
CA MET A 12 5.75 14.02 10.77
C MET A 12 5.89 14.58 9.35
N ARG A 13 6.97 14.23 8.65
CA ARG A 13 7.22 14.64 7.26
C ARG A 13 7.11 13.47 6.30
N HIS A 14 7.29 12.28 6.82
CA HIS A 14 7.18 11.03 6.10
C HIS A 14 6.41 10.02 6.96
N PRO A 15 5.66 9.06 6.38
CA PRO A 15 5.00 8.03 7.18
C PRO A 15 5.95 7.20 8.07
N ARG A 16 7.25 7.17 7.74
CA ARG A 16 8.31 6.60 8.59
C ARG A 16 8.47 7.31 9.94
N ASP A 17 8.17 8.60 10.02
CA ASP A 17 8.27 9.36 11.26
C ASP A 17 7.14 8.99 12.25
N SER A 18 6.10 8.32 11.76
CA SER A 18 4.94 7.93 12.56
C SER A 18 5.28 6.92 13.64
N GLN A 19 4.52 6.98 14.74
CA GLN A 19 4.62 5.98 15.80
C GLN A 19 4.23 4.58 15.29
N ALA A 20 3.29 4.49 14.34
CA ALA A 20 2.90 3.22 13.74
C ALA A 20 4.10 2.50 13.08
N TRP A 21 4.93 3.24 12.35
CA TRP A 21 6.15 2.67 11.75
C TRP A 21 7.13 2.18 12.80
N LYS A 22 7.40 3.00 13.83
CA LYS A 22 8.32 2.63 14.92
C LYS A 22 7.83 1.39 15.67
N THR A 23 6.53 1.34 15.98
CA THR A 23 5.90 0.19 16.65
C THR A 23 5.98 -1.06 15.76
N PHE A 24 5.73 -0.93 14.46
CA PHE A 24 5.84 -2.04 13.52
C PHE A 24 7.28 -2.61 13.49
N ASP A 25 8.29 -1.74 13.43
CA ASP A 25 9.70 -2.17 13.43
C ASP A 25 10.09 -2.87 14.74
N LEU A 26 9.52 -2.46 15.88
CA LEU A 26 9.71 -3.14 17.17
C LEU A 26 9.04 -4.51 17.22
N LEU A 27 7.86 -4.66 16.62
CA LEU A 27 7.11 -5.93 16.58
C LEU A 27 7.70 -6.93 15.57
N HIS A 28 8.33 -6.43 14.50
CA HIS A 28 8.87 -7.25 13.42
C HIS A 28 10.35 -6.93 13.14
N PRO A 29 11.26 -7.17 14.11
CA PRO A 29 12.67 -6.80 13.99
C PRO A 29 13.38 -7.49 12.83
N GLU A 30 13.04 -8.75 12.53
CA GLU A 30 13.60 -9.48 11.38
C GLU A 30 13.22 -8.83 10.04
N PHE A 31 12.00 -8.31 9.93
CA PHE A 31 11.57 -7.59 8.75
C PHE A 31 12.28 -6.24 8.65
N ALA A 32 12.38 -5.51 9.77
CA ALA A 32 13.02 -4.21 9.81
C ALA A 32 14.54 -4.25 9.59
N ALA A 33 15.19 -5.39 9.91
CA ALA A 33 16.62 -5.60 9.74
C ALA A 33 17.07 -5.50 8.28
N ASP A 34 16.28 -5.99 7.32
CA ASP A 34 16.56 -5.81 5.89
C ASP A 34 15.80 -4.60 5.33
N LEU A 35 16.53 -3.51 5.10
CA LEU A 35 16.00 -2.25 4.57
C LEU A 35 15.46 -2.37 3.13
N ARG A 36 15.76 -3.48 2.45
CA ARG A 36 15.24 -3.79 1.11
C ARG A 36 13.81 -4.34 1.17
N ASN A 37 13.31 -4.70 2.36
CA ASN A 37 11.90 -5.04 2.54
C ASN A 37 11.00 -3.82 2.39
N VAL A 38 9.88 -4.00 1.71
CA VAL A 38 9.02 -2.90 1.24
C VAL A 38 7.83 -2.69 2.17
N ARG A 39 7.52 -1.45 2.51
CA ARG A 39 6.31 -1.07 3.24
C ARG A 39 5.36 -0.37 2.27
N LEU A 40 4.14 -0.88 2.19
CA LEU A 40 3.12 -0.49 1.23
C LEU A 40 1.97 0.23 1.95
N GLY A 41 1.40 1.22 1.29
CA GLY A 41 0.05 1.72 1.57
C GLY A 41 -0.88 1.25 0.48
N LEU A 42 -2.12 0.95 0.85
CA LEU A 42 -3.19 0.67 -0.11
C LEU A 42 -4.17 1.83 -0.09
N ALA A 43 -4.37 2.48 -1.23
CA ALA A 43 -5.40 3.48 -1.42
C ALA A 43 -6.47 2.93 -2.35
N SER A 44 -7.73 3.20 -2.03
CA SER A 44 -8.82 2.86 -2.93
C SER A 44 -9.94 3.87 -2.86
N ASP A 45 -10.41 4.28 -4.03
CA ASP A 45 -11.45 5.29 -4.19
C ASP A 45 -12.36 4.92 -5.37
N GLY A 46 -13.62 5.33 -5.29
CA GLY A 46 -14.63 5.13 -6.32
C GLY A 46 -14.84 6.41 -7.10
N PHE A 47 -14.42 6.43 -8.37
CA PHE A 47 -14.66 7.55 -9.26
C PHE A 47 -15.82 7.29 -10.22
N ASN A 48 -16.66 8.30 -10.44
CA ASN A 48 -17.72 8.27 -11.46
C ASN A 48 -17.30 9.14 -12.65
N PRO A 49 -16.90 8.53 -13.79
CA PRO A 49 -16.42 9.29 -14.95
C PRO A 49 -17.49 10.13 -15.66
N PHE A 50 -18.78 9.90 -15.38
CA PHE A 50 -19.89 10.61 -16.03
C PHE A 50 -20.49 11.75 -15.17
N GLY A 51 -19.91 12.03 -14.00
CA GLY A 51 -20.37 13.09 -13.09
C GLY A 51 -21.78 12.86 -12.54
N ALA A 52 -22.38 13.92 -11.95
CA ALA A 52 -23.68 13.87 -11.28
C ALA A 52 -24.88 13.53 -12.19
N MET A 53 -24.68 13.46 -13.52
CA MET A 53 -25.75 13.20 -14.49
C MET A 53 -26.00 11.71 -14.77
N SER A 54 -25.15 10.81 -14.27
CA SER A 54 -25.39 9.36 -14.36
C SER A 54 -24.68 8.63 -13.22
N THR A 55 -25.43 8.04 -12.29
CA THR A 55 -24.89 7.13 -11.24
C THR A 55 -24.77 5.69 -11.73
N THR A 56 -24.83 5.46 -13.04
CA THR A 56 -24.96 4.14 -13.66
C THR A 56 -23.61 3.46 -13.89
N TYR A 57 -22.51 4.09 -13.50
CA TYR A 57 -21.18 3.52 -13.64
C TYR A 57 -20.23 4.08 -12.58
N SER A 58 -19.49 3.21 -11.92
CA SER A 58 -18.42 3.54 -11.00
C SER A 58 -17.17 2.74 -11.37
N ILE A 59 -16.03 3.42 -11.35
CA ILE A 59 -14.71 2.82 -11.52
C ILE A 59 -14.03 2.90 -10.16
N TRP A 60 -13.65 1.76 -9.61
CA TRP A 60 -12.89 1.71 -8.37
C TRP A 60 -11.46 1.34 -8.69
N THR A 61 -10.52 2.20 -8.28
CA THR A 61 -9.10 1.91 -8.42
C THR A 61 -8.55 1.45 -7.08
N VAL A 62 -7.66 0.45 -7.12
CA VAL A 62 -6.84 0.04 -5.98
C VAL A 62 -5.40 0.33 -6.34
N ILE A 63 -4.76 1.16 -5.53
CA ILE A 63 -3.42 1.69 -5.76
C ILE A 63 -2.55 1.29 -4.57
N LEU A 64 -1.39 0.70 -4.85
CA LEU A 64 -0.34 0.45 -3.89
C LEU A 64 0.73 1.53 -3.97
N ILE A 65 1.19 2.01 -2.82
CA ILE A 65 2.17 3.08 -2.69
C ILE A 65 3.38 2.57 -1.87
N PRO A 66 4.59 2.49 -2.44
CA PRO A 66 5.78 2.05 -1.72
C PRO A 66 6.41 3.19 -0.91
N TYR A 67 6.30 3.14 0.41
CA TYR A 67 6.81 4.16 1.34
C TYR A 67 8.31 4.08 1.63
N ASN A 68 9.06 3.22 0.97
CA ASN A 68 10.52 3.13 1.20
C ASN A 68 11.29 4.31 0.59
N ARG A 69 10.67 5.04 -0.32
CA ARG A 69 11.25 6.16 -1.06
C ARG A 69 11.10 7.47 -0.29
N PRO A 70 11.97 8.47 -0.54
CA PRO A 70 11.84 9.77 0.10
C PRO A 70 10.49 10.44 -0.23
N PRO A 71 10.01 11.38 0.61
CA PRO A 71 8.67 11.97 0.50
C PRO A 71 8.30 12.48 -0.91
N TRP A 72 9.24 13.14 -1.59
CA TRP A 72 9.02 13.73 -2.91
C TRP A 72 8.90 12.68 -4.03
N GLU A 73 9.46 11.48 -3.85
CA GLU A 73 9.34 10.38 -4.80
C GLU A 73 8.15 9.50 -4.46
N CYS A 74 7.93 9.21 -3.18
CA CYS A 74 6.89 8.29 -2.74
C CYS A 74 5.49 8.77 -3.13
N MET A 75 5.24 10.08 -3.07
CA MET A 75 3.94 10.68 -3.42
C MET A 75 3.87 11.12 -4.89
N ASN A 76 4.89 10.81 -5.70
CA ASN A 76 4.82 11.02 -7.14
C ASN A 76 3.90 9.97 -7.76
N GLN A 77 3.04 10.40 -8.69
CA GLN A 77 2.13 9.50 -9.41
C GLN A 77 2.88 8.37 -10.14
N SER A 78 4.12 8.60 -10.58
CA SER A 78 4.93 7.56 -11.21
C SER A 78 5.37 6.43 -10.27
N SER A 79 5.29 6.65 -8.95
CA SER A 79 5.59 5.65 -7.92
C SER A 79 4.36 4.80 -7.55
N PHE A 80 3.17 5.16 -8.03
CA PHE A 80 1.94 4.44 -7.74
C PHE A 80 1.86 3.17 -8.58
N ILE A 81 1.59 2.06 -7.90
CA ILE A 81 1.36 0.77 -8.53
C ILE A 81 -0.15 0.57 -8.58
N LEU A 82 -0.72 0.69 -9.77
CA LEU A 82 -2.11 0.33 -10.00
C LEU A 82 -2.23 -1.20 -9.94
N SER A 83 -2.83 -1.74 -8.87
CA SER A 83 -3.01 -3.18 -8.72
C SER A 83 -4.32 -3.66 -9.34
N MET A 84 -5.37 -2.85 -9.29
CA MET A 84 -6.69 -3.26 -9.74
C MET A 84 -7.55 -2.09 -10.23
N ILE A 85 -8.36 -2.37 -11.27
CA ILE A 85 -9.49 -1.54 -11.69
C ILE A 85 -10.74 -2.41 -11.65
N ILE A 86 -11.70 -2.03 -10.81
CA ILE A 86 -13.01 -2.69 -10.73
C ILE A 86 -14.02 -1.80 -11.43
N LEU A 87 -14.60 -2.31 -12.50
CA LEU A 87 -15.62 -1.64 -13.28
C LEU A 87 -17.01 -2.14 -12.86
N GLY A 88 -17.92 -1.24 -12.47
CA GLY A 88 -19.25 -1.63 -12.01
C GLY A 88 -20.35 -0.67 -12.44
N LYS A 89 -21.50 -1.19 -12.88
CA LYS A 89 -22.69 -0.39 -13.24
C LYS A 89 -23.41 0.23 -12.02
N LYS A 90 -23.03 -0.17 -10.80
CA LYS A 90 -23.46 0.41 -9.53
C LYS A 90 -22.22 0.48 -8.62
N LYS A 91 -22.26 1.30 -7.56
CA LYS A 91 -21.26 1.23 -6.48
C LYS A 91 -21.05 -0.25 -6.13
N ALA A 92 -19.79 -0.69 -6.13
CA ALA A 92 -19.46 -2.01 -5.59
C ALA A 92 -19.96 -1.99 -4.14
N GLY A 93 -21.00 -2.79 -3.88
CA GLY A 93 -21.64 -2.89 -2.57
C GLY A 93 -20.77 -3.70 -1.62
N ASN A 94 -21.37 -4.67 -0.95
CA ASN A 94 -20.68 -5.53 0.02
C ASN A 94 -19.64 -6.48 -0.61
N ASP A 95 -19.66 -6.70 -1.93
CA ASP A 95 -18.81 -7.72 -2.58
C ASP A 95 -17.39 -7.24 -2.94
N ILE A 96 -16.92 -6.14 -2.35
CA ILE A 96 -15.57 -5.62 -2.62
C ILE A 96 -14.47 -6.57 -2.14
N ASP A 97 -14.73 -7.26 -1.05
CA ASP A 97 -13.90 -8.30 -0.46
C ASP A 97 -13.58 -9.41 -1.47
N VAL A 98 -14.56 -9.84 -2.27
CA VAL A 98 -14.37 -10.84 -3.35
C VAL A 98 -13.35 -10.35 -4.37
N TYR A 99 -13.42 -9.08 -4.76
CA TYR A 99 -12.47 -8.52 -5.73
C TYR A 99 -11.08 -8.35 -5.12
N LEU A 100 -10.97 -8.06 -3.82
CA LEU A 100 -9.69 -7.88 -3.14
C LEU A 100 -8.98 -9.20 -2.81
N GLN A 101 -9.67 -10.34 -2.85
CA GLN A 101 -9.12 -11.64 -2.49
C GLN A 101 -7.78 -11.98 -3.19
N PRO A 102 -7.60 -11.77 -4.50
CA PRO A 102 -6.31 -12.04 -5.15
C PRO A 102 -5.20 -11.14 -4.63
N LEU A 103 -5.50 -9.85 -4.38
CA LEU A 103 -4.55 -8.89 -3.84
C LEU A 103 -4.14 -9.25 -2.41
N ILE A 104 -5.09 -9.67 -1.58
CA ILE A 104 -4.84 -10.13 -0.21
C ILE A 104 -3.94 -11.36 -0.22
N GLN A 105 -4.17 -12.29 -1.16
CA GLN A 105 -3.34 -13.48 -1.32
C GLN A 105 -1.90 -13.09 -1.68
N GLU A 106 -1.69 -12.25 -2.69
CA GLU A 106 -0.35 -11.80 -3.09
C GLU A 106 0.37 -11.03 -1.96
N LEU A 107 -0.34 -10.18 -1.23
CA LEU A 107 0.22 -9.48 -0.07
C LEU A 107 0.60 -10.44 1.07
N SER A 108 -0.18 -11.51 1.26
CA SER A 108 0.11 -12.56 2.23
C SER A 108 1.35 -13.37 1.82
N GLU A 109 1.46 -13.74 0.55
CA GLU A 109 2.65 -14.40 -0.01
C GLU A 109 3.89 -13.51 0.15
N LEU A 110 3.80 -12.23 -0.17
CA LEU A 110 4.90 -11.27 0.03
C LEU A 110 5.29 -11.12 1.50
N TRP A 111 4.34 -11.23 2.43
CA TRP A 111 4.61 -11.13 3.85
C TRP A 111 5.21 -12.41 4.43
N TYR A 112 4.62 -13.58 4.23
CA TYR A 112 5.05 -14.83 4.84
C TYR A 112 6.20 -15.49 4.07
N ASP A 113 6.01 -15.62 2.76
CA ASP A 113 6.91 -16.38 1.90
C ASP A 113 7.93 -15.51 1.20
N GLY A 114 7.68 -14.21 1.00
CA GLY A 114 8.55 -13.29 0.26
C GLY A 114 8.83 -13.73 -1.19
N VAL A 115 9.55 -12.89 -1.93
CA VAL A 115 9.93 -13.14 -3.32
C VAL A 115 11.42 -12.97 -3.50
N GLN A 116 12.05 -13.93 -4.21
CA GLN A 116 13.45 -13.84 -4.60
C GLN A 116 13.64 -12.66 -5.56
N THR A 117 14.38 -11.65 -5.10
CA THR A 117 14.61 -10.39 -5.81
C THR A 117 16.10 -10.17 -5.97
N PHE A 118 16.51 -9.70 -7.14
CA PHE A 118 17.91 -9.38 -7.42
C PHE A 118 18.20 -7.92 -7.10
N ASP A 119 19.15 -7.66 -6.21
CA ASP A 119 19.69 -6.33 -5.92
C ASP A 119 20.84 -6.04 -6.89
N SER A 120 20.59 -5.19 -7.89
CA SER A 120 21.61 -4.82 -8.88
C SER A 120 22.77 -4.03 -8.31
N SER A 121 22.58 -3.31 -7.20
CA SER A 121 23.63 -2.52 -6.56
C SER A 121 24.63 -3.41 -5.84
N LYS A 122 24.15 -4.47 -5.18
CA LYS A 122 24.99 -5.44 -4.47
C LYS A 122 25.32 -6.69 -5.29
N LYS A 123 24.66 -6.86 -6.45
CA LYS A 123 24.76 -8.03 -7.32
C LYS A 123 24.46 -9.34 -6.59
N GLU A 124 23.49 -9.32 -5.69
CA GLU A 124 23.08 -10.49 -4.91
C GLU A 124 21.57 -10.69 -4.98
N THR A 125 21.14 -11.94 -4.90
CA THR A 125 19.72 -12.27 -4.73
C THR A 125 19.41 -12.30 -3.24
N PHE A 126 18.30 -11.68 -2.87
CA PHE A 126 17.79 -11.70 -1.52
C PHE A 126 16.29 -12.00 -1.54
N LYS A 127 15.77 -12.36 -0.38
CA LYS A 127 14.37 -12.66 -0.18
C LYS A 127 13.66 -11.37 0.25
N MET A 128 13.00 -10.70 -0.70
CA MET A 128 12.26 -9.47 -0.44
C MET A 128 10.90 -9.80 0.17
N ARG A 129 10.58 -9.14 1.29
CA ARG A 129 9.25 -9.18 1.88
C ARG A 129 8.56 -7.83 1.76
N ALA A 130 7.23 -7.83 1.69
CA ALA A 130 6.45 -6.61 1.75
C ALA A 130 5.43 -6.65 2.90
N ALA A 131 5.19 -5.49 3.51
CA ALA A 131 4.20 -5.32 4.57
C ALA A 131 3.22 -4.20 4.20
N LEU A 132 1.92 -4.47 4.34
CA LEU A 132 0.89 -3.45 4.22
C LEU A 132 0.76 -2.70 5.55
N MET A 133 1.05 -1.40 5.55
CA MET A 133 1.07 -0.58 6.76
C MET A 133 -0.29 0.05 7.07
N TRP A 134 -1.03 0.50 6.05
CA TRP A 134 -2.37 1.08 6.20
C TRP A 134 -3.16 1.05 4.91
N THR A 135 -4.48 1.13 5.07
CA THR A 135 -5.46 1.32 4.01
C THR A 135 -6.00 2.74 4.08
N ILE A 136 -6.14 3.39 2.92
CA ILE A 136 -6.72 4.72 2.75
C ILE A 136 -7.99 4.53 1.91
N SER A 137 -9.14 4.80 2.51
CA SER A 137 -10.45 4.75 1.87
C SER A 137 -11.36 5.86 2.42
N ASP A 138 -12.35 6.28 1.63
CA ASP A 138 -13.33 7.28 2.02
C ASP A 138 -14.40 6.67 2.96
N PHE A 139 -14.93 7.48 3.88
CA PHE A 139 -15.73 7.02 5.03
C PHE A 139 -17.14 6.45 4.76
N PRO A 140 -17.74 6.42 3.55
CA PRO A 140 -18.90 5.54 3.31
C PRO A 140 -18.53 4.04 3.30
N ARG A 141 -17.27 3.69 3.56
CA ARG A 141 -16.69 2.36 3.32
C ARG A 141 -16.20 1.64 4.57
N LEU A 142 -16.32 2.23 5.76
CA LEU A 142 -15.90 1.59 7.02
C LEU A 142 -16.77 0.37 7.41
N GLY A 143 -17.96 0.23 6.81
CA GLY A 143 -18.89 -0.87 7.08
C GLY A 143 -18.71 -2.13 6.23
N ASN A 144 -17.83 -2.12 5.22
CA ASN A 144 -17.73 -3.21 4.22
C ASN A 144 -16.37 -3.93 4.22
N LEU A 145 -15.50 -3.69 5.22
CA LEU A 145 -14.19 -4.36 5.34
C LEU A 145 -14.08 -5.22 6.61
N SER A 146 -15.18 -5.39 7.36
CA SER A 146 -15.29 -6.36 8.46
C SER A 146 -16.06 -7.59 7.99
N GLY A 147 -15.38 -8.42 7.22
CA GLY A 147 -15.77 -9.80 6.92
C GLY A 147 -14.62 -10.72 7.31
#